data_AF-A0A2W5CY57-F1
#
_entry.id   AF-A0A2W5CY57-F1
#
_cell.length_a   1.000
_cell.length_b   1.000
_cell.length_c   1.000
_cell.angle_alpha   90.00
_cell.angle_beta   90.00
_cell.angle_gamma   90.00
#
_symmetry.space_group_name_H-M   'P 1'
#
loop_
_entity.id
_entity.type
_entity.pdbx_description
1 polymer ?
#
loop_
_entity_poly.entity_id
_entity_poly.type
_entity_poly.pdbx_seq_one_letter_code
_entity_poly.pdbx_strand_id
1 'polypeptide(L)'
;MTENYALNDGHIHEAIDRIHVSISYLQSTLAEHALIGSVSEYEAQVQSAIEILSDLYQKIGQHEHVSEIAEKHDLKAGFTTTEY
;
A
#
# COMPACT_ATOMS: atom_id res chain seq x y z
N MET A 1 11.78 -4.53 -17.55
CA MET A 1 11.19 -5.83 -17.90
C MET A 1 10.01 -6.03 -16.96
N THR A 2 8.78 -5.84 -17.44
CA THR A 2 7.58 -6.23 -16.70
C THR A 2 7.42 -7.72 -16.89
N GLU A 3 8.07 -8.51 -16.03
CA GLU A 3 7.69 -9.90 -15.86
C GLU A 3 6.19 -9.92 -15.54
N ASN A 4 5.41 -10.71 -16.29
CA ASN A 4 3.99 -10.93 -16.06
C ASN A 4 3.81 -11.67 -14.72
N TYR A 5 4.01 -10.97 -13.60
CA TYR A 5 3.61 -11.49 -12.30
C TYR A 5 2.10 -11.46 -12.27
N ALA A 6 1.54 -12.65 -12.40
CA ALA A 6 0.11 -12.84 -12.32
C ALA A 6 -0.30 -12.59 -10.86
N LEU A 7 -1.13 -11.56 -10.64
CA LEU A 7 -1.54 -11.17 -9.29
C LEU A 7 -2.38 -12.29 -8.64
N ASN A 8 -2.17 -12.48 -7.34
CA ASN A 8 -2.92 -13.40 -6.48
C ASN A 8 -3.35 -12.69 -5.19
N ASP A 9 -4.29 -13.27 -4.45
CA ASP A 9 -4.86 -12.68 -3.22
C ASP A 9 -3.80 -12.38 -2.14
N GLY A 10 -2.71 -13.15 -2.08
CA GLY A 10 -1.60 -12.89 -1.17
C GLY A 10 -0.96 -11.52 -1.36
N HIS A 11 -1.00 -10.97 -2.58
CA HIS A 11 -0.47 -9.63 -2.85
C HIS A 11 -1.32 -8.52 -2.26
N ILE A 12 -2.63 -8.74 -2.01
CA ILE A 12 -3.49 -7.77 -1.32
C ILE A 12 -3.00 -7.63 0.12
N HIS A 13 -2.86 -8.75 0.83
CA HIS A 13 -2.35 -8.75 2.21
C HIS A 13 -0.93 -8.18 2.30
N GLU A 14 -0.04 -8.58 1.39
CA GLU A 14 1.32 -8.06 1.35
C GLU A 14 1.36 -6.55 1.13
N ALA A 15 0.52 -6.02 0.23
CA ALA A 15 0.44 -4.58 -0.01
C ALA A 15 -0.06 -3.82 1.23
N ILE A 16 -1.13 -4.32 1.86
CA ILE A 16 -1.71 -3.74 3.08
C ILE A 16 -0.67 -3.71 4.22
N ASP A 17 0.04 -4.83 4.45
CA ASP A 17 1.06 -4.95 5.48
C ASP A 17 2.23 -3.98 5.24
N ARG A 18 2.73 -3.91 3.99
CA ARG A 18 3.83 -3.01 3.63
C ARG A 18 3.44 -1.54 3.79
N ILE A 19 2.21 -1.18 3.43
CA ILE A 19 1.68 0.17 3.63
C ILE A 19 1.59 0.48 5.12
N HIS A 20 1.07 -0.45 5.93
CA HIS A 20 0.98 -0.27 7.38
C HIS A 20 2.35 -0.04 8.03
N VAL A 21 3.36 -0.82 7.67
CA VAL A 21 4.75 -0.63 8.16
C VAL A 21 5.29 0.73 7.73
N SER A 22 5.02 1.15 6.50
CA SER A 22 5.46 2.45 5.98
C SER A 22 4.83 3.62 6.74
N ILE A 23 3.51 3.58 6.98
CA ILE A 23 2.79 4.57 7.79
C ILE A 23 3.38 4.61 9.21
N SER A 24 3.59 3.45 9.82
CA SER A 24 4.14 3.34 11.17
C SER A 24 5.53 3.99 11.26
N TYR A 25 6.40 3.72 10.30
CA TYR A 25 7.72 4.35 10.22
C TYR A 25 7.63 5.88 10.05
N LEU A 26 6.75 6.37 9.17
CA LEU A 26 6.56 7.81 8.98
C LEU A 26 6.09 8.48 10.27
N GLN A 27 5.17 7.86 11.01
CA GLN A 27 4.62 8.38 12.26
C GLN A 27 5.63 8.32 13.41
N SER A 28 6.23 7.15 13.67
CA SER A 28 7.05 6.91 14.87
C SER A 28 8.53 7.19 14.70
N THR A 29 8.97 7.62 13.51
CA THR A 29 10.40 7.86 13.26
C THR A 29 10.61 9.12 12.46
N LEU A 30 9.93 9.29 11.33
CA LEU A 30 10.18 10.46 10.49
C LEU A 30 9.52 11.73 11.05
N ALA A 31 8.26 11.67 11.45
CA ALA A 31 7.52 12.81 12.00
C ALA A 31 8.09 13.29 13.34
N GLU A 32 8.66 12.39 14.14
CA GLU A 32 9.31 12.72 15.42
C GLU A 32 10.72 13.33 15.24
N HIS A 33 11.27 13.34 14.03
CA HIS A 33 12.60 13.87 13.79
C HIS A 33 12.63 15.39 13.99
N ALA A 34 13.59 15.87 14.80
CA ALA A 34 13.67 17.29 15.20
C ALA A 34 13.67 18.28 14.03
N LEU A 35 14.37 17.98 12.93
CA LEU A 35 14.36 18.84 11.73
C LEU A 35 12.98 18.90 11.06
N ILE A 36 12.26 17.77 11.03
CA ILE A 36 10.94 17.68 10.38
C ILE A 36 9.93 18.51 11.18
N GLY A 37 9.87 18.33 12.50
CA GLY A 37 8.98 19.12 13.37
C GLY A 37 9.39 20.59 13.54
N SER A 38 10.61 20.98 13.14
CA SER A 38 11.06 22.38 13.20
C SER A 38 10.73 23.19 11.95
N VAL A 39 10.36 22.52 10.84
CA VAL A 39 10.06 23.16 9.56
C VAL A 39 8.65 22.77 9.14
N SER A 40 7.70 23.69 9.25
CA SER A 40 6.28 23.42 9.01
C SER A 40 5.98 22.84 7.62
N GLU A 41 6.75 23.24 6.59
CA GLU A 41 6.64 22.67 5.25
C GLU A 41 7.00 21.18 5.24
N TYR A 42 8.03 20.76 5.97
CA TYR A 42 8.48 19.36 6.01
C TYR A 42 7.52 18.50 6.83
N GLU A 43 7.06 19.00 7.98
CA GLU A 43 6.01 18.34 8.76
C GLU A 43 4.76 18.12 7.91
N ALA A 44 4.30 19.15 7.17
CA ALA A 44 3.14 19.05 6.29
C ALA A 44 3.34 18.01 5.17
N GLN A 45 4.55 17.92 4.60
CA GLN A 45 4.85 16.91 3.58
C GLN A 45 4.82 15.48 4.15
N VAL A 46 5.36 15.27 5.36
CA VAL A 46 5.32 13.96 6.03
C VAL A 46 3.87 13.57 6.36
N GLN A 47 3.08 14.51 6.87
CA GLN A 47 1.67 14.27 7.17
C GLN A 47 0.86 13.95 5.90
N SER A 48 1.11 14.68 4.81
CA SER A 48 0.47 14.39 3.51
C SER A 48 0.84 13.00 2.98
N ALA A 49 2.09 12.57 3.14
CA ALA A 49 2.51 11.22 2.77
C ALA A 49 1.77 10.14 3.58
N ILE A 50 1.58 10.36 4.89
CA ILE A 50 0.81 9.46 5.77
C ILE A 50 -0.65 9.36 5.29
N GLU A 51 -1.28 10.48 4.92
CA GLU A 51 -2.65 10.51 4.42
C GLU A 51 -2.79 9.74 3.09
N ILE A 52 -1.90 9.97 2.13
CA ILE A 52 -1.89 9.27 0.85
C ILE A 52 -1.77 7.75 1.04
N LEU A 53 -0.88 7.32 1.94
CA LEU A 53 -0.70 5.90 2.24
C LEU A 53 -1.90 5.32 2.98
N SER A 54 -2.52 6.07 3.90
CA SER A 54 -3.72 5.64 4.61
C SER A 54 -4.91 5.45 3.66
N ASP A 55 -5.08 6.37 2.71
CA ASP A 55 -6.09 6.24 1.66
C ASP A 55 -5.84 5.01 0.77
N LEU A 56 -4.57 4.75 0.43
CA LEU A 56 -4.21 3.58 -0.37
C LEU A 56 -4.45 2.27 0.41
N TYR A 57 -4.10 2.24 1.69
CA TYR A 57 -4.37 1.12 2.60
C TYR A 57 -5.88 0.77 2.59
N GLN A 58 -6.73 1.77 2.76
CA GLN A 58 -8.18 1.58 2.77
C GLN A 58 -8.70 1.12 1.40
N LYS A 59 -8.24 1.73 0.30
CA LYS A 59 -8.67 1.33 -1.06
C LYS A 59 -8.31 -0.11 -1.37
N ILE A 60 -7.12 -0.57 -0.98
CA ILE A 60 -6.71 -1.96 -1.19
C ILE A 60 -7.49 -2.89 -0.25
N GLY A 61 -7.65 -2.51 1.02
CA GLY A 61 -8.38 -3.30 2.02
C GLY A 61 -9.89 -3.41 1.81
N GLN A 62 -10.46 -2.72 0.82
CA GLN A 62 -11.84 -2.91 0.37
C GLN A 62 -12.04 -4.14 -0.51
N HIS A 63 -10.95 -4.82 -0.89
CA HIS A 63 -10.97 -5.97 -1.77
C HIS A 63 -10.60 -7.26 -1.02
N GLU A 64 -11.45 -8.28 -1.11
CA GLU A 64 -11.16 -9.61 -0.55
C GLU A 64 -10.36 -10.46 -1.54
N HIS A 65 -10.65 -10.30 -2.85
CA HIS A 65 -10.01 -11.06 -3.92
C HIS A 65 -9.40 -10.18 -5.00
N VAL A 66 -8.29 -10.64 -5.58
CA VAL A 66 -7.56 -9.91 -6.61
C VAL A 66 -8.34 -9.81 -7.92
N SER A 67 -9.30 -10.71 -8.14
CA SER A 67 -10.24 -10.64 -9.26
C SER A 67 -11.07 -9.36 -9.24
N GLU A 68 -11.44 -8.86 -8.06
CA GLU A 68 -12.21 -7.61 -7.92
C GLU A 68 -11.41 -6.40 -8.39
N ILE A 69 -10.11 -6.40 -8.09
CA ILE A 69 -9.17 -5.36 -8.55
C ILE A 69 -8.91 -5.54 -10.04
N ALA A 70 -8.70 -6.78 -10.49
CA ALA A 70 -8.35 -7.08 -11.86
C ALA A 70 -9.47 -6.76 -12.85
N GLU A 71 -10.73 -7.07 -12.51
CA GLU A 71 -11.90 -6.72 -13.32
C GLU A 71 -12.06 -5.20 -13.45
N LYS A 72 -11.87 -4.48 -12.34
CA LYS A 72 -12.02 -3.01 -12.29
C LYS A 72 -10.92 -2.26 -13.07
N HIS A 73 -9.75 -2.87 -13.23
CA HIS A 73 -8.54 -2.21 -13.76
C HIS A 73 -7.93 -2.88 -15.00
N ASP A 74 -8.63 -3.84 -15.61
CA ASP A 74 -8.17 -4.60 -16.80
C ASP A 74 -6.78 -5.25 -16.59
N LEU A 75 -6.59 -5.90 -15.43
CA LEU A 75 -5.35 -6.59 -15.08
C LEU A 75 -5.47 -8.09 -15.33
N LYS A 76 -4.35 -8.75 -15.65
CA LYS A 76 -4.30 -10.22 -15.73
C LYS A 76 -4.23 -10.82 -14.32
N ALA A 77 -5.34 -11.35 -13.82
CA ALA A 77 -5.35 -12.17 -12.60
C ALA A 77 -4.68 -13.53 -12.86
N GLY A 78 -3.76 -13.92 -11.99
CA GLY A 78 -3.12 -15.23 -12.02
C GLY A 78 -3.93 -16.25 -11.27
N PHE A 79 -4.77 -17.00 -11.98
CA PHE A 79 -5.40 -18.19 -11.40
C PHE A 79 -4.35 -19.30 -11.29
N THR A 80 -3.61 -19.37 -10.19
CA THR A 80 -2.95 -20.62 -9.81
C THR A 80 -3.99 -21.48 -9.10
N THR A 81 -4.80 -22.21 -9.86
CA THR A 81 -5.49 -23.40 -9.35
C THR A 81 -4.40 -24.39 -8.93
N THR A 82 -4.10 -24.44 -7.63
CA THR A 82 -3.37 -25.57 -7.09
C THR A 82 -4.40 -26.68 -6.93
N GLU A 83 -4.53 -27.52 -7.96
CA GLU A 83 -5.20 -28.81 -7.82
C GLU A 83 -4.43 -29.60 -6.76
N TYR A 84 -5.11 -29.92 -5.65
CA TYR A 84 -4.68 -30.92 -4.67
C TYR A 84 -5.33 -32.26 -5.00
#